data_AF-X1TW09-F1
#
_entry.id   AF-X1TW09-F1
#
_cell.length_a   1.000
_cell.length_b   1.000
_cell.length_c   1.000
_cell.angle_alpha   90.00
_cell.angle_beta   90.00
_cell.angle_gamma   90.00
#
_symmetry.space_group_name_H-M   'P 1'
#
loop_
_entity.id
_entity.type
_entity.pdbx_description
1 polymer ?
#
loop_
_entity_poly.entity_id
_entity_poly.type
_entity_poly.pdbx_seq_one_letter_code
_entity_poly.pdbx_strand_id
1 'polypeptide(L)'
;GLIPAAIIARELDIHYVDTVCISSYTLEHQGELSILKKVTEFKDREDRYLIIDDLVDTGKTGKAVRDMIPGAYFATVYAKPDGRPMVDTFVTEVSQDTWVLFPWDSEITSNFVNPIINKNG
;
A
#
# COMPACT_ATOMS: atom_id res chain seq x y z
N GLY A 1 0.97 -2.88 1.39
CA GLY A 1 2.27 -3.31 0.82
C GLY A 1 2.80 -4.70 1.19
N LEU A 2 2.74 -5.15 2.46
CA LEU A 2 3.45 -6.37 2.91
C LEU A 2 3.13 -7.64 2.12
N ILE A 3 1.85 -7.89 1.82
CA ILE A 3 1.42 -9.10 1.10
C ILE A 3 1.93 -9.08 -0.37
N PRO A 4 1.68 -8.03 -1.17
CA PRO A 4 2.29 -7.92 -2.49
C PRO A 4 3.83 -8.02 -2.47
N ALA A 5 4.50 -7.39 -1.49
CA ALA A 5 5.95 -7.43 -1.36
C ALA A 5 6.46 -8.86 -1.15
N ALA A 6 5.79 -9.66 -0.31
CA ALA A 6 6.15 -11.06 -0.09
C ALA A 6 5.99 -11.92 -1.36
N ILE A 7 4.95 -11.67 -2.16
CA ILE A 7 4.74 -12.37 -3.43
C ILE A 7 5.86 -12.02 -4.41
N ILE A 8 6.14 -10.73 -4.60
CA ILE A 8 7.22 -10.28 -5.49
C ILE A 8 8.58 -10.80 -5.03
N ALA A 9 8.85 -10.79 -3.73
CA ALA A 9 10.09 -11.30 -3.17
C ALA A 9 10.30 -12.79 -3.51
N ARG A 10 9.24 -13.60 -3.42
CA ARG A 10 9.29 -15.01 -3.85
C ARG A 10 9.55 -15.14 -5.35
N GLU A 11 8.82 -14.42 -6.19
CA GLU A 11 8.93 -14.56 -7.66
C GLU A 11 10.29 -14.07 -8.21
N LEU A 12 10.94 -13.14 -7.51
CA LEU A 12 12.24 -12.58 -7.88
C LEU A 12 13.42 -13.18 -7.09
N ASP A 13 13.18 -14.19 -6.25
CA ASP A 13 14.20 -14.80 -5.36
C ASP A 13 14.93 -13.77 -4.47
N ILE A 14 14.18 -12.79 -3.93
CA ILE A 14 14.69 -11.75 -3.04
C ILE A 14 14.53 -12.19 -1.58
N HIS A 15 15.65 -12.40 -0.89
CA HIS A 15 15.66 -12.77 0.54
C HIS A 15 15.82 -11.59 1.49
N TYR A 16 16.25 -10.42 0.99
CA TYR A 16 16.38 -9.21 1.79
C TYR A 16 15.10 -8.36 1.66
N VAL A 17 14.23 -8.45 2.66
CA VAL A 17 12.99 -7.69 2.73
C VAL A 17 13.03 -6.82 3.99
N ASP A 18 12.81 -5.51 3.80
CA ASP A 18 12.70 -4.53 4.87
C ASP A 18 11.38 -3.75 4.74
N THR A 19 11.05 -2.91 5.72
CA THR A 19 9.79 -2.16 5.77
C THR A 19 10.00 -0.69 6.11
N VAL A 20 9.15 0.17 5.54
CA VAL A 20 8.95 1.57 5.97
C VAL A 20 7.53 1.68 6.49
N CYS A 21 7.37 2.20 7.71
CA CYS A 21 6.05 2.36 8.32
C CYS A 21 5.73 3.84 8.43
N ILE A 22 4.70 4.29 7.72
CA ILE A 22 4.22 5.68 7.72
C ILE A 22 2.78 5.69 8.22
N SER A 23 2.49 6.59 9.15
CA SER A 23 1.14 6.84 9.67
C SER A 23 0.71 8.25 9.32
N SER A 24 -0.55 8.42 8.92
CA SER A 24 -1.19 9.73 8.82
C SER A 24 -2.06 9.97 10.05
N TYR A 25 -1.68 10.92 10.91
CA TYR A 25 -2.54 11.32 12.03
C TYR A 25 -3.64 12.28 11.54
N THR A 26 -4.90 11.99 11.89
CA THR A 26 -6.08 12.76 11.46
C THR A 26 -6.75 13.55 12.58
N LEU A 27 -6.15 13.63 13.77
CA LEU A 27 -6.74 14.35 14.90
C LEU A 27 -6.08 15.73 15.03
N GLU A 28 -6.82 16.76 14.61
CA GLU A 28 -6.63 18.19 14.90
C GLU A 28 -5.45 18.93 14.23
N HIS A 29 -4.40 18.25 13.77
CA HIS A 29 -3.33 18.85 12.96
C HIS A 29 -3.32 18.27 11.55
N GLN A 30 -4.01 18.95 10.63
CA GLN A 30 -4.11 18.60 9.21
C GLN A 30 -2.74 18.42 8.56
N GLY A 31 -2.36 17.16 8.27
CA GLY A 31 -1.55 16.85 7.10
C GLY A 31 -0.12 16.37 7.31
N GLU A 32 0.37 16.24 8.54
CA GLU A 32 1.73 15.72 8.77
C GLU A 32 1.78 14.18 8.77
N LEU A 33 2.60 13.62 7.88
CA LEU A 33 2.93 12.20 7.87
C LEU A 33 3.95 11.93 8.98
N SER A 34 3.68 10.93 9.81
CA SER A 34 4.62 10.46 10.83
C SER A 34 5.31 9.20 10.35
N ILE A 35 6.64 9.22 10.34
CA ILE A 35 7.44 8.06 10.02
C ILE A 35 7.66 7.27 11.31
N LEU A 36 6.96 6.15 11.44
CA LEU A 36 7.04 5.26 12.60
C LEU A 36 8.28 4.37 12.56
N LYS A 37 8.68 3.95 11.34
CA LYS A 37 9.87 3.14 11.10
C LYS A 37 10.49 3.50 9.76
N LYS A 38 11.79 3.82 9.78
CA LYS A 38 12.62 4.03 8.59
C LYS A 38 13.32 2.73 8.19
N VAL A 39 13.79 2.68 6.94
CA VAL A 39 14.82 1.70 6.55
C VAL A 39 16.06 1.98 7.38
N THR A 40 16.59 0.96 8.04
CA THR A 40 17.68 1.14 9.01
C THR A 40 19.01 1.48 8.34
N GLU A 41 19.34 0.82 7.22
CA GLU A 41 20.54 1.09 6.41
C GLU A 41 20.32 0.63 4.97
N PHE A 42 20.67 1.47 3.99
CA PHE A 42 20.76 1.03 2.59
C PHE A 42 22.09 0.28 2.43
N LYS A 43 22.03 -1.04 2.23
CA LYS A 43 23.21 -1.89 1.99
C LYS A 43 23.85 -1.69 0.61
N ASP A 44 23.13 -1.04 -0.29
CA ASP A 44 23.40 -0.92 -1.72
C ASP A 44 22.98 0.48 -2.21
N ARG A 45 23.22 0.79 -3.49
CA ARG A 45 22.73 2.01 -4.11
C ARG A 45 21.19 2.06 -4.10
N GLU A 46 20.64 3.25 -3.90
CA GLU A 46 19.18 3.48 -3.78
C GLU A 46 18.39 3.03 -5.03
N ASP A 47 19.03 3.00 -6.20
CA ASP A 47 18.46 2.53 -7.48
C ASP A 47 18.25 1.01 -7.57
N ARG A 48 18.66 0.25 -6.55
CA ARG A 48 18.47 -1.21 -6.47
C ARG A 48 17.33 -1.65 -5.57
N TYR A 49 16.57 -0.71 -5.00
CA TYR A 49 15.47 -1.03 -4.12
C TYR A 49 14.14 -1.06 -4.87
N LEU A 50 13.32 -2.05 -4.56
CA LEU A 50 11.92 -2.13 -4.97
C LEU A 50 11.05 -1.68 -3.80
N ILE A 51 10.30 -0.59 -3.99
CA ILE A 51 9.21 -0.22 -3.10
C ILE A 51 7.95 -0.87 -3.65
N ILE A 52 7.27 -1.65 -2.81
CA ILE A 52 6.04 -2.33 -3.17
C ILE A 52 4.92 -1.88 -2.23
N ASP A 53 3.83 -1.37 -2.80
CA ASP A 53 2.59 -1.12 -2.06
C ASP A 53 1.37 -1.74 -2.74
N ASP A 54 0.24 -1.81 -2.04
CA ASP A 54 -1.00 -2.35 -2.61
C ASP A 54 -1.76 -1.31 -3.43
N LEU A 55 -1.89 -0.07 -2.93
CA LEU A 55 -2.59 1.03 -3.60
C LEU A 55 -1.85 2.36 -3.41
N VAL A 56 -1.70 3.11 -4.50
CA VAL A 56 -1.43 4.55 -4.41
C VAL A 56 -2.73 5.34 -4.58
N ASP A 57 -3.12 6.09 -3.53
CA ASP A 57 -4.36 6.89 -3.52
C ASP A 57 -4.10 8.36 -3.87
N THR A 58 -3.77 9.20 -2.88
CA THR A 58 -3.50 10.65 -3.07
C THR A 58 -2.02 10.96 -3.35
N GLY A 59 -1.17 9.94 -3.36
CA GLY A 59 0.28 10.09 -3.56
C GLY A 59 1.07 10.59 -2.35
N LYS A 60 0.44 10.97 -1.22
CA LYS A 60 1.15 11.47 -0.02
C LYS A 60 2.19 10.49 0.52
N THR A 61 1.80 9.24 0.74
CA THR A 61 2.72 8.16 1.17
C THR A 61 3.81 7.95 0.13
N GLY A 62 3.45 7.89 -1.15
CA GLY A 62 4.40 7.70 -2.24
C GLY A 62 5.48 8.78 -2.29
N LYS A 63 5.08 10.05 -2.12
CA LYS A 63 6.01 11.18 -2.02
C LYS A 63 6.97 11.01 -0.84
N ALA A 64 6.45 10.71 0.35
CA ALA A 64 7.29 10.54 1.53
C ALA A 64 8.30 9.38 1.37
N VAL A 65 7.90 8.27 0.75
CA VAL A 65 8.82 7.16 0.50
C VAL A 65 9.86 7.54 -0.57
N ARG A 66 9.48 8.27 -1.63
CA ARG A 66 10.44 8.77 -2.62
C ARG A 66 11.43 9.77 -2.03
N ASP A 67 11.00 10.64 -1.13
CA ASP A 67 11.91 11.56 -0.42
C ASP A 67 12.91 10.78 0.47
N MET A 68 12.52 9.59 0.96
CA MET A 68 13.39 8.69 1.73
C MET A 68 14.32 7.84 0.86
N ILE A 69 13.90 7.45 -0.34
CA ILE A 69 14.63 6.53 -1.24
C ILE A 69 14.47 7.00 -2.71
N PRO A 70 15.08 8.14 -3.10
CA PRO A 70 14.78 8.80 -4.37
C PRO A 70 15.13 7.99 -5.62
N GLY A 71 16.03 7.01 -5.52
CA GLY A 71 16.39 6.11 -6.62
C GLY A 71 15.51 4.87 -6.77
N ALA A 72 14.69 4.52 -5.77
CA ALA A 72 14.01 3.22 -5.76
C ALA A 72 12.89 3.12 -6.80
N TYR A 73 12.73 1.92 -7.34
CA TYR A 73 11.63 1.60 -8.25
C TYR A 73 10.36 1.35 -7.44
N PHE A 74 9.32 2.16 -7.65
CA PHE A 74 8.08 2.08 -6.90
C PHE A 74 6.96 1.45 -7.73
N ALA A 75 6.50 0.28 -7.32
CA ALA A 75 5.40 -0.44 -7.94
C ALA A 75 4.21 -0.66 -6.99
N THR A 76 3.00 -0.61 -7.53
CA THR A 76 1.78 -0.93 -6.79
C THR A 76 0.87 -1.92 -7.52
N VAL A 77 -0.06 -2.55 -6.80
CA VAL A 77 -1.10 -3.36 -7.45
C VAL A 77 -2.13 -2.44 -8.12
N TYR A 78 -2.62 -1.44 -7.37
CA TYR A 78 -3.60 -0.48 -7.84
C TYR A 78 -3.06 0.96 -7.83
N ALA A 79 -3.56 1.79 -8.74
CA ALA A 79 -3.31 3.22 -8.73
C ALA A 79 -4.60 4.00 -8.99
N LYS A 80 -4.78 5.10 -8.26
CA LYS A 80 -5.79 6.12 -8.54
C LYS A 80 -5.17 7.31 -9.29
N PRO A 81 -5.96 8.11 -10.04
CA PRO A 81 -5.44 9.20 -10.85
C PRO A 81 -4.55 10.20 -10.09
N ASP A 82 -4.93 10.57 -8.86
CA ASP A 82 -4.19 11.57 -8.09
C ASP A 82 -2.81 11.05 -7.62
N GLY A 83 -2.75 9.76 -7.30
CA GLY A 83 -1.55 9.09 -6.80
C GLY A 83 -0.65 8.53 -7.90
N ARG A 84 -1.20 8.29 -9.10
CA ARG A 84 -0.49 7.66 -10.22
C ARG A 84 0.87 8.29 -10.55
N PRO A 85 1.05 9.62 -10.57
CA PRO A 85 2.36 10.22 -10.88
C PRO A 85 3.48 9.84 -9.90
N MET A 86 3.14 9.28 -8.73
CA MET A 86 4.12 8.89 -7.72
C MET A 86 4.69 7.49 -7.93
N VAL A 87 4.12 6.64 -8.78
CA VAL A 87 4.57 5.26 -8.99
C VAL A 87 5.21 5.08 -10.37
N ASP A 88 6.19 4.19 -10.47
CA ASP A 88 6.84 3.85 -11.74
C ASP A 88 6.01 2.82 -12.52
N THR A 89 5.30 1.93 -11.81
CA THR A 89 4.40 0.94 -12.42
C THR A 89 3.25 0.59 -11.49
N PHE A 90 2.12 0.26 -12.09
CA PHE A 90 0.96 -0.32 -11.39
C PHE A 90 0.31 -1.36 -12.31
N VAL A 91 -0.45 -2.29 -11.73
CA VAL A 91 -1.13 -3.34 -12.53
C VAL A 91 -2.46 -2.82 -13.07
N THR A 92 -3.29 -2.23 -12.21
CA THR A 92 -4.64 -1.79 -12.56
C THR A 92 -4.89 -0.36 -12.09
N GLU A 93 -5.33 0.51 -13.00
CA GLU A 93 -5.85 1.83 -12.63
C GLU A 93 -7.33 1.71 -12.22
N VAL A 94 -7.72 2.39 -11.15
CA VAL A 94 -9.11 2.48 -10.68
C VAL A 94 -9.50 3.95 -10.51
N SER A 95 -10.80 4.26 -10.54
CA SER A 95 -11.25 5.65 -10.36
C SER A 95 -10.97 6.17 -8.94
N GLN A 96 -10.84 7.49 -8.80
CA GLN A 96 -10.49 8.13 -7.52
C GLN A 96 -11.51 7.81 -6.40
N ASP A 97 -12.79 7.66 -6.79
CA ASP A 97 -13.92 7.32 -5.92
C ASP A 97 -14.10 5.82 -5.68
N THR A 98 -13.33 4.96 -6.37
CA THR A 98 -13.39 3.51 -6.13
C THR A 98 -12.83 3.16 -4.75
N TRP A 99 -13.60 2.39 -3.98
CA TRP A 99 -13.14 1.73 -2.76
C TRP A 99 -12.60 0.34 -3.09
N VAL A 100 -11.30 0.13 -2.92
CA VAL A 100 -10.66 -1.17 -3.13
C VAL A 100 -10.72 -1.95 -1.81
N LEU A 101 -11.46 -3.07 -1.80
CA LEU A 101 -11.47 -4.00 -0.66
C LEU A 101 -10.41 -5.09 -0.89
N PHE A 102 -9.37 -5.12 -0.07
CA PHE A 102 -8.32 -6.13 -0.19
C PHE A 102 -8.64 -7.44 0.55
N PRO A 103 -8.09 -8.59 0.10
CA PRO A 103 -8.32 -9.88 0.75
C PRO A 103 -7.87 -9.95 2.23
N TRP A 104 -6.87 -9.16 2.62
CA TRP A 104 -6.40 -9.09 4.01
C TRP A 104 -7.24 -8.16 4.90
N ASP A 105 -8.09 -7.32 4.29
CA ASP A 105 -9.05 -6.47 5.01
C ASP A 105 -10.45 -7.12 5.06
N SER A 106 -10.70 -8.12 4.22
CA SER A 106 -11.96 -8.85 4.23
C SER A 106 -12.01 -9.84 5.39
N GLU A 107 -13.06 -9.75 6.20
CA GLU A 107 -13.46 -10.88 7.05
C GLU A 107 -13.99 -12.00 6.15
N ILE A 108 -13.63 -13.26 6.44
CA ILE A 108 -14.25 -14.40 5.77
C ILE A 108 -15.74 -14.38 6.13
N THR A 109 -16.57 -14.07 5.14
CA THR A 109 -18.03 -14.06 5.22
C THR A 109 -18.62 -15.48 5.26
N SER A 110 -18.00 -16.39 6.02
CA SER A 110 -18.71 -17.59 6.52
C SER A 110 -19.72 -17.24 7.62
N ASN A 111 -19.84 -15.96 7.99
CA ASN A 111 -20.86 -15.48 8.89
C ASN A 111 -22.24 -15.65 8.26
N PHE A 112 -23.05 -16.51 8.86
CA PHE A 112 -24.46 -16.69 8.53
C PHE A 112 -25.15 -15.32 8.49
N VAL A 113 -25.58 -14.89 7.30
CA VAL A 113 -26.38 -13.67 7.15
C VAL A 113 -27.83 -14.04 7.41
N ASN A 114 -28.42 -13.46 8.44
CA ASN A 114 -29.84 -13.67 8.74
C ASN A 114 -30.69 -13.31 7.51
N PRO A 115 -31.73 -14.11 7.19
CA PRO A 115 -32.68 -13.75 6.16
C PRO A 115 -33.29 -12.37 6.42
N ILE A 116 -33.44 -11.57 5.36
CA ILE A 116 -34.07 -10.23 5.43
C ILE A 116 -35.51 -10.30 5.98
N ILE A 117 -36.19 -11.44 5.80
CA ILE A 117 -37.54 -11.67 6.30
C ILE A 117 -37.50 -12.55 7.54
N ASN A 118 -37.97 -12.01 8.66
CA ASN A 118 -38.33 -12.81 9.84
C ASN A 118 -39.58 -13.63 9.53
N LYS A 119 -39.50 -14.96 9.62
CA LYS A 119 -40.68 -15.85 9.64
C LYS A 119 -41.38 -15.77 11.01
N ASN A 120 -41.81 -14.58 11.42
CA ASN A 120 -42.82 -14.42 12.47
C ASN A 120 -43.91 -13.54 11.87
N GLY A 121 -44.85 -14.19 11.19
CA GLY A 121 -46.18 -13.62 10.97
C GLY A 121 -47.02 -13.71 12.23
#